data_AF-A0A1V8SPY8-F1
#
_entry.id   AF-A0A1V8SPY8-F1
#
_cell.length_a   1.000
_cell.length_b   1.000
_cell.length_c   1.000
_cell.angle_alpha   90.00
_cell.angle_beta   90.00
_cell.angle_gamma   90.00
#
_symmetry.space_group_name_H-M   'P 1'
#
loop_
_entity.id
_entity.type
_entity.pdbx_description
1 polymer ?
#
loop_
_entity_poly.entity_id
_entity_poly.type
_entity_poly.pdbx_seq_one_letter_code
_entity_poly.pdbx_strand_id
1 'polypeptide(L)'
;MWRKLWLFLVLVRLYFAFQPSYIHPDEHFQGPEVITGLVFGRPSHQTWEFKSSNAIRSYFPLWLIYGAPLTLLKWIWEGLGYGPVPAHVAFYALRLVMFMLSFILEDWAIHELIPLPKHRQTAITLIASSYATWTFQTHTFSNSIETLTVLWVLVLIRRIRDDPAHTQSTACIVLAFLGALGIFNRITFPAFILIPAVQLVPHLLHKPLRIL
;
A
#
# COMPACT_ATOMS: atom_id res chain seq x y z
N MET A 1 22.93 3.17 19.35
CA MET A 1 21.63 2.97 20.06
C MET A 1 20.45 2.94 19.09
N TRP A 2 20.38 3.86 18.12
CA TRP A 2 19.39 3.88 17.02
C TRP A 2 18.95 2.51 16.49
N ARG A 3 19.89 1.68 16.01
CA ARG A 3 19.57 0.37 15.38
C ARG A 3 18.80 -0.57 16.32
N LYS A 4 19.13 -0.55 17.62
CA LYS A 4 18.45 -1.37 18.64
C LYS A 4 17.03 -0.87 18.87
N LEU A 5 16.86 0.46 18.95
CA LEU A 5 15.53 1.08 19.06
C LEU A 5 14.67 0.78 17.83
N TRP A 6 15.23 0.91 16.62
CA TRP A 6 14.50 0.59 15.39
C TRP A 6 14.09 -0.89 15.35
N LEU A 7 14.99 -1.83 15.66
CA LEU A 7 14.63 -3.25 15.74
C LEU A 7 13.51 -3.50 16.76
N PHE A 8 13.59 -2.86 17.93
CA PHE A 8 12.52 -2.94 18.93
C PHE A 8 11.18 -2.42 18.37
N LEU A 9 11.18 -1.27 17.69
CA LEU A 9 9.97 -0.71 17.08
C LEU A 9 9.40 -1.59 15.96
N VAL A 10 10.24 -2.29 15.19
CA VAL A 10 9.78 -3.27 14.20
C VAL A 10 9.09 -4.45 14.88
N LEU A 11 9.63 -4.94 16.00
CA LEU A 11 8.98 -6.00 16.78
C LEU A 11 7.66 -5.55 17.40
N VAL A 12 7.59 -4.30 17.89
CA VAL A 12 6.33 -3.70 18.36
C VAL A 12 5.32 -3.60 17.22
N ARG A 13 5.74 -3.13 16.04
CA ARG A 13 4.91 -3.06 14.84
C ARG A 13 4.38 -4.45 14.44
N LEU A 14 5.24 -5.47 14.48
CA LEU A 14 4.87 -6.86 14.21
C LEU A 14 3.85 -7.37 15.23
N TYR A 15 4.08 -7.13 16.52
CA TYR A 15 3.15 -7.52 17.58
C TYR A 15 1.75 -6.96 17.33
N PHE A 16 1.63 -5.65 17.06
CA PHE A 16 0.35 -5.00 16.81
C PHE A 16 -0.29 -5.39 15.47
N ALA A 17 0.50 -5.75 14.45
CA ALA A 17 -0.04 -6.26 13.18
C ALA A 17 -0.90 -7.52 13.37
N PHE A 18 -0.56 -8.37 14.35
CA PHE A 18 -1.29 -9.61 14.65
C PHE A 18 -2.33 -9.47 15.77
N GLN A 19 -2.41 -8.33 16.45
CA GLN A 19 -3.45 -8.11 17.45
C GLN A 19 -4.82 -7.90 16.81
N PRO A 20 -5.90 -8.38 17.45
CA PRO A 20 -7.24 -8.02 17.03
C PRO A 20 -7.47 -6.51 17.20
N SER A 21 -8.24 -5.93 16.30
CA SER A 21 -8.69 -4.55 16.32
C SER A 21 -10.20 -4.49 16.59
N TYR A 22 -10.71 -3.28 16.83
CA TYR A 22 -12.14 -3.02 16.70
C TYR A 22 -12.63 -3.45 15.32
N ILE A 23 -13.88 -3.95 15.22
CA ILE A 23 -14.47 -4.43 13.97
C ILE A 23 -14.73 -3.22 13.05
N HIS A 24 -13.71 -2.81 12.31
CA HIS A 24 -13.80 -1.71 11.38
C HIS A 24 -14.32 -2.20 10.02
N PRO A 25 -15.30 -1.50 9.40
CA PRO A 25 -15.87 -1.94 8.13
C PRO A 25 -14.86 -2.09 6.99
N ASP A 26 -13.99 -1.10 6.81
CA ASP A 26 -12.97 -1.13 5.74
C ASP A 26 -11.99 -2.30 5.91
N GLU A 27 -11.65 -2.60 7.15
CA GLU A 27 -10.64 -3.59 7.52
C GLU A 27 -11.13 -5.02 7.35
N HIS A 28 -12.41 -5.28 7.61
CA HIS A 28 -12.98 -6.63 7.57
C HIS A 28 -13.89 -6.87 6.37
N PHE A 29 -14.86 -5.98 6.13
CA PHE A 29 -15.97 -6.23 5.21
C PHE A 29 -15.74 -5.63 3.82
N GLN A 30 -15.16 -4.44 3.71
CA GLN A 30 -15.02 -3.77 2.41
C GLN A 30 -13.83 -4.29 1.59
N GLY A 31 -12.73 -4.68 2.24
CA GLY A 31 -11.56 -5.27 1.59
C GLY A 31 -11.53 -6.80 1.68
N PRO A 32 -11.15 -7.37 2.85
CA PRO A 32 -10.89 -8.80 2.96
C PRO A 32 -12.08 -9.71 2.68
N GLU A 33 -13.28 -9.42 3.17
CA GLU A 33 -14.47 -10.26 2.90
C GLU A 33 -14.72 -10.39 1.40
N VAL A 34 -14.74 -9.27 0.66
CA VAL A 34 -15.03 -9.32 -0.77
C VAL A 34 -13.94 -10.05 -1.54
N ILE A 35 -12.67 -9.80 -1.22
CA ILE A 35 -11.56 -10.48 -1.89
C ILE A 35 -11.52 -11.98 -1.55
N THR A 36 -11.78 -12.36 -0.31
CA THR A 36 -11.84 -13.78 0.07
C THR A 36 -13.02 -14.50 -0.58
N GLY A 37 -14.15 -13.82 -0.81
CA GLY A 37 -15.25 -14.30 -1.65
C GLY A 37 -14.79 -14.60 -3.08
N LEU A 38 -14.02 -13.68 -3.69
CA LEU A 38 -13.49 -13.85 -5.06
C LEU A 38 -12.44 -14.97 -5.16
N VAL A 39 -11.52 -15.09 -4.20
CA VAL A 39 -10.39 -16.06 -4.26
C VAL A 39 -10.79 -17.47 -3.82
N PHE A 40 -11.58 -17.56 -2.75
CA PHE A 40 -11.94 -18.84 -2.12
C PHE A 40 -13.38 -19.28 -2.41
N GLY A 41 -14.20 -18.46 -3.07
CA GLY A 41 -15.61 -18.79 -3.33
C GLY A 41 -16.48 -18.80 -2.07
N ARG A 42 -16.06 -18.09 -1.02
CA ARG A 42 -16.81 -18.00 0.23
C ARG A 42 -18.02 -17.06 0.10
N PRO A 43 -19.08 -17.24 0.91
CA PRO A 43 -20.14 -16.24 1.00
C PRO A 43 -19.54 -14.88 1.39
N SER A 44 -19.78 -13.87 0.55
CA SER A 44 -19.30 -12.51 0.76
C SER A 44 -20.39 -11.51 0.43
N HIS A 45 -20.61 -10.53 1.29
CA HIS A 45 -21.55 -9.46 1.03
C HIS A 45 -20.85 -8.27 0.34
N GLN A 46 -21.19 -8.02 -0.92
CA GLN A 46 -20.67 -6.86 -1.64
C GLN A 46 -21.25 -5.56 -1.09
N THR A 47 -20.38 -4.67 -0.62
CA THR A 47 -20.77 -3.33 -0.17
C THR A 47 -21.20 -2.44 -1.34
N TRP A 48 -21.92 -1.37 -1.02
CA TRP A 48 -22.51 -0.47 -2.02
C TRP A 48 -21.46 0.16 -2.96
N GLU A 49 -20.22 0.32 -2.49
CA GLU A 49 -19.09 0.94 -3.19
C GLU A 49 -18.68 0.19 -4.47
N PHE A 50 -19.01 -1.10 -4.55
CA PHE A 50 -18.72 -1.97 -5.69
C PHE A 50 -19.94 -2.30 -6.55
N LYS A 51 -21.14 -1.86 -6.14
CA LYS A 51 -22.36 -2.09 -6.92
C LYS A 51 -22.37 -1.13 -8.11
N SER A 52 -22.79 -1.62 -9.27
CA SER A 52 -22.81 -0.85 -10.53
C SER A 52 -23.61 0.46 -10.43
N SER A 53 -24.61 0.53 -9.55
CA SER A 53 -25.41 1.74 -9.33
C SER A 53 -24.65 2.88 -8.63
N ASN A 54 -23.63 2.57 -7.81
CA ASN A 54 -22.88 3.55 -7.00
C ASN A 54 -21.38 3.22 -6.99
N ALA A 55 -20.84 2.78 -8.12
CA ALA A 55 -19.46 2.32 -8.22
C ALA A 55 -18.48 3.47 -7.99
N ILE A 56 -17.81 3.47 -6.83
CA ILE A 56 -16.80 4.46 -6.46
C ILE A 56 -15.42 3.84 -6.23
N ARG A 57 -15.33 2.51 -6.15
CA ARG A 57 -14.07 1.76 -5.98
C ARG A 57 -13.97 0.64 -6.99
N SER A 58 -12.75 0.36 -7.43
CA SER A 58 -12.46 -0.81 -8.25
C SER A 58 -12.03 -1.99 -7.38
N TYR A 59 -12.38 -3.21 -7.80
CA TYR A 59 -11.80 -4.42 -7.22
C TYR A 59 -10.31 -4.56 -7.49
N PHE A 60 -9.81 -3.93 -8.55
CA PHE A 60 -8.45 -4.16 -9.03
C PHE A 60 -7.35 -3.83 -7.99
N PRO A 61 -7.33 -2.64 -7.34
CA PRO A 61 -6.31 -2.35 -6.31
C PRO A 61 -6.37 -3.32 -5.12
N LEU A 62 -7.58 -3.66 -4.66
CA LEU A 62 -7.76 -4.59 -3.54
C LEU A 62 -7.37 -6.02 -3.93
N TRP A 63 -7.68 -6.45 -5.15
CA TRP A 63 -7.27 -7.75 -5.65
C TRP A 63 -5.75 -7.84 -5.80
N LEU A 64 -5.08 -6.78 -6.25
CA LEU A 64 -3.63 -6.77 -6.34
C LEU A 64 -2.96 -6.94 -4.98
N ILE A 65 -3.46 -6.23 -3.96
CA ILE A 65 -2.82 -6.19 -2.63
C ILE A 65 -3.24 -7.36 -1.74
N TYR A 66 -4.50 -7.80 -1.82
CA TYR A 66 -5.04 -8.88 -0.98
C TYR A 66 -5.25 -10.17 -1.77
N GLY A 67 -5.79 -10.07 -2.98
CA GLY A 67 -6.19 -11.21 -3.80
C GLY A 67 -5.01 -12.02 -4.32
N ALA A 68 -3.98 -11.35 -4.84
CA ALA A 68 -2.78 -12.02 -5.34
C ALA A 68 -2.04 -12.81 -4.23
N PRO A 69 -1.77 -12.23 -3.04
CA PRO A 69 -1.19 -13.01 -1.93
C PRO A 69 -2.07 -14.16 -1.45
N LEU A 70 -3.39 -13.96 -1.37
CA LEU A 70 -4.31 -15.04 -0.98
C LEU A 70 -4.40 -16.15 -2.03
N THR A 71 -4.27 -15.83 -3.31
CA THR A 71 -4.24 -16.82 -4.39
C THR A 71 -2.95 -17.66 -4.30
N LEU A 72 -1.81 -17.02 -4.03
CA LEU A 72 -0.55 -17.71 -3.76
C LEU A 72 -0.67 -18.62 -2.52
N LEU A 73 -1.26 -18.11 -1.43
CA LEU A 73 -1.52 -18.89 -0.22
C LEU A 73 -2.40 -20.11 -0.52
N LYS A 74 -3.48 -19.90 -1.27
CA LYS A 74 -4.39 -20.97 -1.71
C LYS A 74 -3.63 -22.06 -2.45
N TRP A 75 -2.83 -21.66 -3.44
CA TRP A 75 -2.08 -22.59 -4.27
C TRP A 75 -1.08 -23.42 -3.46
N ILE A 76 -0.33 -22.78 -2.55
CA ILE A 76 0.61 -23.48 -1.66
C ILE A 76 -0.12 -24.40 -0.69
N TRP A 77 -1.17 -23.91 -0.02
CA TRP A 77 -1.88 -24.65 1.02
C TRP A 77 -2.63 -25.87 0.48
N GLU A 78 -3.40 -25.66 -0.60
CA GLU A 78 -4.14 -26.74 -1.27
C GLU A 78 -3.18 -27.69 -2.01
N GLY A 79 -2.10 -27.15 -2.60
CA GLY A 79 -1.07 -27.96 -3.25
C GLY A 79 -0.29 -28.89 -2.30
N LEU A 80 -0.18 -28.50 -1.03
CA LEU A 80 0.38 -29.36 0.04
C LEU A 80 -0.64 -30.36 0.61
N GLY A 81 -1.89 -30.35 0.14
CA GLY A 81 -2.92 -31.30 0.56
C GLY A 81 -3.61 -30.96 1.89
N TYR A 82 -3.49 -29.74 2.40
CA TYR A 82 -4.13 -29.31 3.66
C TYR A 82 -5.63 -28.98 3.54
N GLY A 83 -6.24 -29.24 2.38
CA GLY A 83 -7.64 -28.92 2.10
C GLY A 83 -7.90 -27.41 1.92
N PRO A 84 -9.15 -26.95 2.04
CA PRO A 84 -9.48 -25.52 1.89
C PRO A 84 -8.80 -24.66 2.95
N VAL A 85 -8.27 -23.50 2.55
CA VAL A 85 -7.65 -22.54 3.48
C VAL A 85 -8.68 -22.10 4.53
N PRO A 86 -8.40 -22.16 5.85
CA PRO A 86 -9.30 -21.65 6.88
C PRO A 86 -9.40 -20.11 6.91
N ALA A 87 -10.48 -19.56 7.48
CA ALA A 87 -10.69 -18.10 7.52
C ALA A 87 -9.64 -17.35 8.35
N HIS A 88 -9.28 -17.89 9.51
CA HIS A 88 -8.26 -17.29 10.37
C HIS A 88 -6.87 -17.28 9.72
N VAL A 89 -6.52 -18.31 8.95
CA VAL A 89 -5.25 -18.36 8.20
C VAL A 89 -5.20 -17.25 7.14
N ALA A 90 -6.28 -17.10 6.36
CA ALA A 90 -6.37 -16.01 5.37
C ALA A 90 -6.29 -14.62 6.04
N PHE A 91 -6.97 -14.44 7.18
CA PHE A 91 -6.91 -13.19 7.95
C PHE A 91 -5.49 -12.85 8.38
N TYR A 92 -4.79 -13.76 9.07
CA TYR A 92 -3.43 -13.52 9.54
C TYR A 92 -2.41 -13.44 8.40
N ALA A 93 -2.65 -14.11 7.27
CA ALA A 93 -1.85 -13.92 6.07
C ALA A 93 -1.95 -12.49 5.53
N LEU A 94 -3.16 -11.91 5.49
CA LEU A 94 -3.33 -10.51 5.10
C LEU A 94 -2.67 -9.54 6.09
N ARG A 95 -2.73 -9.83 7.41
CA ARG A 95 -1.98 -9.07 8.43
C ARG A 95 -0.47 -9.07 8.14
N LEU A 96 0.07 -10.26 7.85
CA LEU A 96 1.48 -10.41 7.51
C LEU A 96 1.82 -9.62 6.24
N VAL A 97 0.98 -9.69 5.21
CA VAL A 97 1.18 -8.93 3.97
C VAL A 97 1.21 -7.43 4.26
N MET A 98 0.25 -6.90 5.00
CA MET A 98 0.21 -5.47 5.33
C MET A 98 1.39 -5.03 6.21
N PHE A 99 1.81 -5.86 7.16
CA PHE A 99 3.05 -5.65 7.90
C PHE A 99 4.26 -5.59 6.96
N MET A 100 4.39 -6.54 6.03
CA MET A 100 5.52 -6.58 5.08
C MET A 100 5.51 -5.38 4.13
N LEU A 101 4.34 -4.95 3.66
CA LEU A 101 4.20 -3.76 2.83
C LEU A 101 4.58 -2.49 3.59
N SER A 102 4.11 -2.32 4.84
CA SER A 102 4.55 -1.22 5.69
C SER A 102 6.06 -1.30 5.94
N PHE A 103 6.58 -2.43 6.39
CA PHE A 103 7.99 -2.58 6.73
C PHE A 103 8.93 -2.38 5.52
N ILE A 104 8.58 -2.88 4.35
CA ILE A 104 9.44 -2.83 3.16
C ILE A 104 9.19 -1.54 2.39
N LEU A 105 7.94 -1.29 1.95
CA LEU A 105 7.65 -0.22 1.01
C LEU A 105 7.57 1.15 1.68
N GLU A 106 7.02 1.25 2.89
CA GLU A 106 6.92 2.52 3.61
C GLU A 106 8.31 2.98 4.05
N ASP A 107 9.03 2.14 4.81
CA ASP A 107 10.36 2.49 5.32
C ASP A 107 11.34 2.75 4.15
N TRP A 108 11.27 1.99 3.04
CA TRP A 108 12.09 2.27 1.86
C TRP A 108 11.72 3.60 1.21
N ALA A 109 10.44 3.93 1.06
CA ALA A 109 10.06 5.23 0.51
C ALA A 109 10.60 6.39 1.36
N ILE A 110 10.59 6.28 2.69
CA ILE A 110 11.21 7.29 3.57
C ILE A 110 12.73 7.39 3.35
N HIS A 111 13.40 6.25 3.13
CA HIS A 111 14.82 6.23 2.77
C HIS A 111 15.11 6.99 1.46
N GLU A 112 14.25 6.85 0.46
CA GLU A 112 14.38 7.54 -0.83
C GLU A 112 14.06 9.04 -0.70
N LEU A 113 13.01 9.38 0.06
CA LEU A 113 12.52 10.76 0.21
C LEU A 113 13.42 11.64 1.07
N ILE A 114 14.20 11.09 2.00
CA ILE A 114 15.05 11.88 2.91
C ILE A 114 16.54 11.57 2.65
N PRO A 115 17.30 12.44 1.97
CA PRO A 115 18.68 12.15 1.59
C PRO A 115 19.64 12.19 2.77
N LEU A 116 19.41 13.08 3.74
CA LEU A 116 20.29 13.30 4.89
C LEU A 116 20.13 12.18 5.93
N PRO A 117 21.20 11.43 6.27
CA PRO A 117 21.10 10.27 7.15
C PRO A 117 20.55 10.58 8.55
N LYS A 118 20.91 11.74 9.13
CA LYS A 118 20.45 12.15 10.47
C LYS A 118 18.93 12.41 10.48
N HIS A 119 18.42 13.17 9.50
CA HIS A 119 16.99 13.44 9.39
C HIS A 119 16.19 12.17 9.07
N ARG A 120 16.77 11.28 8.25
CA ARG A 120 16.16 9.99 7.92
C ARG A 120 15.99 9.12 9.17
N GLN A 121 17.00 9.05 10.02
CA GLN A 121 16.89 8.37 11.31
C GLN A 121 15.74 8.99 12.12
N THR A 122 15.76 10.29 12.37
CA THR A 122 14.67 10.92 13.15
C THR A 122 13.28 10.62 12.57
N ALA A 123 13.10 10.75 11.25
CA ALA A 123 11.82 10.49 10.59
C ALA A 123 11.35 9.03 10.76
N ILE A 124 12.24 8.06 10.51
CA ILE A 124 11.90 6.63 10.63
C ILE A 124 11.51 6.29 12.07
N THR A 125 12.19 6.84 13.09
CA THR A 125 11.81 6.55 14.49
C THR A 125 10.46 7.16 14.81
N LEU A 126 10.21 8.41 14.41
CA LEU A 126 8.92 9.05 14.65
C LEU A 126 7.77 8.28 14.02
N ILE A 127 7.93 7.87 12.76
CA ILE A 127 6.93 7.06 12.04
C ILE A 127 6.78 5.69 12.72
N ALA A 128 7.89 4.98 12.95
CA ALA A 128 7.87 3.65 13.56
C ALA A 128 7.40 3.63 15.01
N SER A 129 7.40 4.76 15.72
CA SER A 129 6.84 4.90 17.07
C SER A 129 5.40 5.43 17.09
N SER A 130 4.80 5.69 15.92
CA SER A 130 3.48 6.29 15.85
C SER A 130 2.38 5.24 16.04
N TYR A 131 1.32 5.63 16.74
CA TYR A 131 0.11 4.81 16.89
C TYR A 131 -0.46 4.43 15.52
N ALA A 132 -0.50 5.37 14.58
CA ALA A 132 -1.07 5.14 13.25
C ALA A 132 -0.31 4.05 12.48
N THR A 133 1.02 4.02 12.57
CA THR A 133 1.83 2.97 11.95
C THR A 133 1.56 1.60 12.59
N TRP A 134 1.35 1.53 13.90
CA TRP A 134 1.12 0.26 14.59
C TRP A 134 -0.27 -0.33 14.36
N THR A 135 -1.31 0.50 14.24
CA THR A 135 -2.71 0.04 14.27
C THR A 135 -3.45 0.22 12.95
N PHE A 136 -3.09 1.20 12.13
CA PHE A 136 -3.74 1.40 10.84
C PHE A 136 -2.85 0.87 9.71
N GLN A 137 -1.58 1.29 9.66
CA GLN A 137 -0.71 1.01 8.51
C GLN A 137 -0.35 -0.46 8.31
N THR A 138 -0.32 -1.24 9.38
CA THR A 138 -0.07 -2.68 9.40
C THR A 138 -1.33 -3.52 9.24
N HIS A 139 -2.50 -2.88 9.23
CA HIS A 139 -3.81 -3.51 9.19
C HIS A 139 -4.40 -3.37 7.77
N THR A 140 -5.48 -4.11 7.46
CA THR A 140 -6.04 -4.20 6.09
C THR A 140 -6.90 -3.00 5.70
N PHE A 141 -6.41 -1.79 5.97
CA PHE A 141 -7.07 -0.56 5.59
C PHE A 141 -6.69 -0.13 4.18
N SER A 142 -7.69 0.30 3.44
CA SER A 142 -7.48 0.93 2.14
C SER A 142 -6.76 2.27 2.24
N ASN A 143 -6.90 2.98 3.37
CA ASN A 143 -6.09 4.15 3.72
C ASN A 143 -4.60 3.81 3.71
N SER A 144 -4.22 2.63 4.19
CA SER A 144 -2.81 2.22 4.27
C SER A 144 -2.23 1.94 2.89
N ILE A 145 -3.04 1.39 1.98
CA ILE A 145 -2.72 1.25 0.56
C ILE A 145 -2.59 2.64 -0.10
N GLU A 146 -3.50 3.56 0.21
CA GLU A 146 -3.44 4.95 -0.26
C GLU A 146 -2.14 5.64 0.20
N THR A 147 -1.78 5.52 1.48
CA THR A 147 -0.52 6.07 2.03
C THR A 147 0.71 5.50 1.31
N LEU A 148 0.80 4.18 1.12
CA LEU A 148 1.90 3.56 0.39
C LEU A 148 1.98 4.08 -1.06
N THR A 149 0.83 4.18 -1.72
CA THR A 149 0.76 4.68 -3.11
C THR A 149 1.22 6.13 -3.18
N VAL A 150 0.79 7.00 -2.25
CA VAL A 150 1.22 8.39 -2.17
C VAL A 150 2.74 8.48 -1.96
N LEU A 151 3.30 7.72 -1.01
CA LEU A 151 4.73 7.72 -0.74
C LEU A 151 5.56 7.38 -1.99
N TRP A 152 5.17 6.33 -2.72
CA TRP A 152 5.88 5.94 -3.95
C TRP A 152 5.69 6.91 -5.10
N VAL A 153 4.51 7.54 -5.22
CA VAL A 153 4.31 8.65 -6.16
C VAL A 153 5.25 9.81 -5.85
N LEU A 154 5.41 10.19 -4.57
CA LEU A 154 6.35 11.24 -4.17
C LEU A 154 7.81 10.87 -4.50
N VAL A 155 8.20 9.61 -4.29
CA VAL A 155 9.53 9.10 -4.66
C VAL A 155 9.76 9.24 -6.17
N LEU A 156 8.80 8.83 -6.99
CA LEU A 156 8.90 8.92 -8.45
C LEU A 156 8.95 10.37 -8.94
N ILE A 157 8.09 11.25 -8.40
CA ILE A 157 8.10 12.69 -8.71
C ILE A 157 9.48 13.27 -8.41
N ARG A 158 10.04 12.97 -7.24
CA ARG A 158 11.36 13.46 -6.86
C ARG A 158 12.46 12.93 -7.79
N ARG A 159 12.45 11.63 -8.12
CA ARG A 159 13.43 11.04 -9.05
C ARG A 159 13.39 11.67 -10.44
N ILE A 160 12.19 11.91 -10.98
CA ILE A 160 12.01 12.56 -12.29
C ILE A 160 12.51 14.01 -12.25
N ARG A 161 12.23 14.73 -11.17
CA ARG A 161 12.62 16.13 -10.99
C ARG A 161 14.13 16.29 -10.80
N ASP A 162 14.74 15.44 -9.96
CA ASP A 162 16.14 15.55 -9.58
C ASP A 162 17.09 15.03 -10.70
N ASP A 163 16.60 14.32 -11.72
CA ASP A 163 17.35 13.90 -12.92
C ASP A 163 16.79 14.51 -14.24
N PRO A 164 17.05 15.79 -14.52
CA PRO A 164 16.64 16.45 -15.76
C PRO A 164 17.43 15.99 -16.99
N ALA A 165 18.48 15.18 -16.85
CA ALA A 165 19.38 14.81 -17.95
C ALA A 165 18.89 13.56 -18.71
N HIS A 166 18.33 12.56 -18.02
CA HIS A 166 17.92 11.29 -18.62
C HIS A 166 16.41 11.16 -18.85
N THR A 167 16.02 10.48 -19.93
CA THR A 167 14.62 10.12 -20.18
C THR A 167 14.19 9.03 -19.20
N GLN A 168 13.16 9.33 -18.40
CA GLN A 168 12.68 8.46 -17.31
C GLN A 168 11.32 7.83 -17.67
N SER A 169 11.22 7.20 -18.84
CA SER A 169 9.95 6.66 -19.36
C SER A 169 9.34 5.61 -18.43
N THR A 170 10.15 4.71 -17.88
CA THR A 170 9.69 3.72 -16.88
C THR A 170 9.13 4.39 -15.63
N ALA A 171 9.77 5.45 -15.12
CA ALA A 171 9.28 6.16 -13.94
C ALA A 171 7.93 6.85 -14.23
N CYS A 172 7.75 7.42 -15.43
CA CYS A 172 6.49 8.00 -15.86
C CYS A 172 5.37 6.94 -16.01
N ILE A 173 5.68 5.77 -16.59
CA ILE A 173 4.73 4.66 -16.73
C ILE A 173 4.30 4.16 -15.35
N VAL A 174 5.25 3.93 -14.43
CA VAL A 174 4.95 3.50 -13.07
C VAL A 174 4.18 4.59 -12.31
N LEU A 175 4.52 5.86 -12.50
CA LEU A 175 3.80 6.99 -11.91
C LEU A 175 2.34 7.05 -12.38
N ALA A 176 2.10 6.87 -13.68
CA ALA A 176 0.75 6.82 -14.25
C ALA A 176 -0.04 5.61 -13.73
N PHE A 177 0.60 4.44 -13.67
CA PHE A 177 0.00 3.23 -13.11
C PHE A 177 -0.39 3.41 -11.64
N LEU A 178 0.53 3.92 -10.80
CA LEU A 178 0.26 4.19 -9.39
C LEU A 178 -0.79 5.30 -9.21
N GLY A 179 -0.80 6.29 -10.10
CA GLY A 179 -1.83 7.32 -10.14
C GLY A 179 -3.23 6.75 -10.35
N ALA A 180 -3.38 5.91 -11.37
CA ALA A 180 -4.64 5.20 -11.64
C ALA A 180 -5.01 4.27 -10.47
N LEU A 181 -4.06 3.49 -9.96
CA LEU A 181 -4.26 2.58 -8.84
C LEU A 181 -4.75 3.34 -7.59
N GLY A 182 -4.15 4.49 -7.29
CA GLY A 182 -4.53 5.33 -6.16
C GLY A 182 -5.95 5.88 -6.29
N ILE A 183 -6.29 6.45 -7.46
CA ILE A 183 -7.63 7.00 -7.76
C ILE A 183 -8.70 5.92 -7.57
N PHE A 184 -8.49 4.73 -8.14
CA PHE A 184 -9.45 3.64 -8.08
C PHE A 184 -9.47 2.90 -6.74
N ASN A 185 -8.46 3.08 -5.90
CA ASN A 185 -8.46 2.60 -4.52
C ASN A 185 -9.28 3.54 -3.61
N ARG A 186 -9.02 4.85 -3.68
CA ARG A 186 -9.75 5.90 -2.95
C ARG A 186 -9.84 7.21 -3.73
N ILE A 187 -11.03 7.79 -3.75
CA ILE A 187 -11.34 9.11 -4.33
C ILE A 187 -10.52 10.26 -3.70
N THR A 188 -10.03 10.10 -2.47
CA THR A 188 -9.22 11.12 -1.78
C THR A 188 -7.80 11.22 -2.32
N PHE A 189 -7.31 10.21 -3.03
CA PHE A 189 -5.92 10.11 -3.45
C PHE A 189 -5.40 11.31 -4.27
N PRO A 190 -6.13 11.84 -5.28
CA PRO A 190 -5.73 13.02 -6.03
C PRO A 190 -5.39 14.23 -5.18
N ALA A 191 -6.09 14.44 -4.06
CA ALA A 191 -5.85 15.59 -3.20
C ALA A 191 -4.43 15.59 -2.60
N PHE A 192 -3.88 14.40 -2.30
CA PHE A 192 -2.54 14.27 -1.74
C PHE A 192 -1.43 14.49 -2.77
N ILE A 193 -1.69 14.16 -4.05
CA ILE A 193 -0.68 14.23 -5.10
C ILE A 193 -0.73 15.51 -5.93
N LEU A 194 -1.80 16.31 -5.84
CA LEU A 194 -2.00 17.50 -6.65
C LEU A 194 -0.82 18.49 -6.55
N ILE A 195 -0.46 18.90 -5.33
CA ILE A 195 0.62 19.87 -5.10
C ILE A 195 1.98 19.30 -5.56
N PRO A 196 2.38 18.06 -5.18
CA PRO A 196 3.59 17.44 -5.70
C PRO A 196 3.60 17.32 -7.23
N ALA A 197 2.49 16.96 -7.86
CA ALA A 197 2.40 16.76 -9.31
C ALA A 197 2.60 18.07 -10.09
N VAL A 198 2.16 19.22 -9.55
CA VAL A 198 2.42 20.53 -10.16
C VAL A 198 3.92 20.79 -10.33
N GLN A 199 4.78 20.24 -9.47
CA GLN A 199 6.23 20.39 -9.60
C GLN A 199 6.80 19.72 -10.86
N LEU A 200 6.08 18.77 -11.48
CA LEU A 200 6.47 18.14 -12.74
C LEU A 200 6.08 18.94 -13.98
N VAL A 201 5.18 19.93 -13.86
CA VAL A 201 4.67 20.72 -15.00
C VAL A 201 5.79 21.40 -15.80
N PRO A 202 6.77 22.10 -15.17
CA PRO A 202 7.89 22.68 -15.92
C PRO A 202 8.66 21.62 -16.70
N HIS A 203 8.85 20.43 -16.14
CA HIS A 203 9.60 19.34 -16.77
C HIS A 203 8.89 18.79 -18.02
N LEU A 204 7.57 18.63 -17.93
CA LEU A 204 6.72 18.17 -19.03
C LEU A 204 6.64 19.21 -20.16
N LEU A 205 6.62 20.49 -19.82
CA LEU A 205 6.61 21.58 -20.80
C LEU A 205 7.94 21.72 -21.56
N HIS A 206 9.08 21.54 -20.90
CA HIS A 206 10.39 21.68 -21.55
C HIS A 206 10.77 20.46 -22.40
N LYS A 207 10.28 19.26 -22.07
CA LYS A 207 10.56 18.01 -22.82
C LYS A 207 9.32 17.10 -22.87
N PRO A 208 8.33 17.39 -23.73
CA PRO A 208 7.07 16.63 -23.80
C PRO A 208 7.25 15.17 -24.25
N LEU A 209 8.32 14.89 -25.00
CA LEU A 209 8.58 13.58 -25.61
C LEU A 209 9.29 12.58 -24.70
N ARG A 210 9.55 12.88 -23.41
CA ARG A 210 10.16 11.90 -22.47
C ARG A 210 9.24 10.74 -22.05
N ILE A 211 7.99 10.77 -22.50
CA ILE A 211 7.01 9.71 -22.30
C ILE A 211 7.21 8.58 -23.33
N LEU A 212 8.00 8.82 -24.39
CA LEU A 212 8.36 7.87 -25.45
C LEU A 212 9.86 7.53 -25.41
#